data_AF-A0A7S1QDQ6-F1
#
_entry.id   AF-A0A7S1QDQ6-F1
#
_cell.length_a   1.000
_cell.length_b   1.000
_cell.length_c   1.000
_cell.angle_alpha   90.00
_cell.angle_beta   90.00
_cell.angle_gamma   90.00
#
_symmetry.space_group_name_H-M   'P 1'
#
loop_
_entity.id
_entity.type
_entity.pdbx_description
1 polymer ?
#
loop_
_entity_poly.entity_id
_entity_poly.type
_entity_poly.pdbx_seq_one_letter_code
_entity_poly.pdbx_strand_id
1 'polypeptide(L)'
;IDPIDSTVMAVGDELPECRAKYTQAVPCQNFHGKLYAAPCRAERVLEIDPVNGHAQEVGELCGNQEKCKWWAVALSPGTGRIYGIPYDARKVLEIDPGRGGAAKLIGPDLGPTRAKYCCVALAPNGDLY
;
A
#
# COMPACT_ATOMS: atom_id res chain seq x y z
N ILE A 1 -5.44 9.59 14.09
CA ILE A 1 -4.79 10.11 15.33
C ILE A 1 -4.79 11.60 15.17
N ASP A 2 -5.45 12.33 16.06
CA ASP A 2 -5.34 13.77 16.14
C ASP A 2 -4.24 14.09 17.16
N PRO A 3 -3.12 14.72 16.74
CA PRO A 3 -2.00 15.03 17.64
C PRO A 3 -2.28 16.23 18.55
N ILE A 4 -3.30 17.05 18.28
CA ILE A 4 -3.65 18.23 19.06
C ILE A 4 -4.35 17.82 20.35
N ASP A 5 -5.29 16.86 20.26
CA ASP A 5 -6.10 16.41 21.39
C ASP A 5 -5.81 14.97 21.84
N SER A 6 -4.86 14.29 21.19
CA SER A 6 -4.46 12.90 21.47
C SER A 6 -5.58 11.86 21.28
N THR A 7 -6.56 12.14 20.42
CA THR A 7 -7.64 11.19 20.13
C THR A 7 -7.31 10.23 18.97
N VAL A 8 -7.94 9.06 19.00
CA VAL A 8 -7.85 8.04 17.96
C VAL A 8 -9.24 7.72 17.45
N MET A 9 -9.42 7.75 16.13
CA MET A 9 -10.65 7.37 15.46
C MET A 9 -10.37 6.23 14.48
N ALA A 10 -11.27 5.24 14.45
CA ALA A 10 -11.28 4.21 13.43
C ALA A 10 -11.97 4.75 12.17
N VAL A 11 -11.51 4.29 10.99
CA VAL A 11 -12.05 4.66 9.68
C VAL A 11 -12.40 3.37 8.93
N GLY A 12 -13.57 3.34 8.31
CA GLY A 12 -14.07 2.21 7.54
C GLY A 12 -14.85 1.19 8.34
N ASP A 13 -15.46 0.27 7.60
CA ASP A 13 -16.23 -0.84 8.14
C ASP A 13 -15.31 -1.97 8.63
N GLU A 14 -15.88 -2.93 9.37
CA GLU A 14 -15.18 -4.15 9.73
C GLU A 14 -14.81 -4.97 8.48
N LEU A 15 -13.50 -5.06 8.21
CA LEU A 15 -12.98 -5.90 7.15
C LEU A 15 -12.92 -7.37 7.62
N PRO A 16 -13.02 -8.36 6.71
CA PRO A 16 -12.98 -9.78 7.06
C PRO A 16 -11.78 -10.15 7.95
N GLU A 17 -11.92 -11.09 8.88
CA GLU A 17 -10.83 -11.39 9.80
C GLU A 17 -9.59 -11.97 9.08
N CYS A 18 -8.43 -11.34 9.25
CA CYS A 18 -7.15 -11.86 8.76
C CYS A 18 -6.00 -11.20 9.52
N ARG A 19 -4.98 -11.98 9.88
CA ARG A 19 -3.79 -11.46 10.57
C ARG A 19 -3.00 -10.51 9.66
N ALA A 20 -2.60 -9.35 10.19
CA ALA A 20 -1.66 -8.40 9.56
C ALA A 20 -1.96 -8.11 8.06
N LYS A 21 -3.20 -7.71 7.75
CA LYS A 21 -3.66 -7.49 6.36
C LYS A 21 -2.80 -6.49 5.58
N TYR A 22 -2.45 -5.37 6.21
CA TYR A 22 -1.76 -4.22 5.60
C TYR A 22 -0.62 -3.76 6.53
N THR A 23 0.43 -3.18 5.98
CA THR A 23 1.61 -2.71 6.75
C THR A 23 1.70 -1.21 6.87
N GLN A 24 1.59 -0.51 5.73
CA GLN A 24 1.75 0.92 5.63
C GLN A 24 0.76 1.48 4.61
N ALA A 25 0.13 2.59 4.95
CA ALA A 25 -0.67 3.39 4.04
C ALA A 25 0.09 4.68 3.68
N VAL A 26 0.01 5.11 2.42
CA VAL A 26 0.57 6.39 1.98
C VAL A 26 -0.53 7.30 1.46
N PRO A 27 -0.51 8.61 1.79
CA PRO A 27 -1.47 9.55 1.26
C PRO A 27 -1.18 9.82 -0.21
N CYS A 28 -2.24 9.91 -1.02
CA CYS A 28 -2.14 10.36 -2.39
C CYS A 28 -2.78 11.74 -2.54
N GLN A 29 -1.93 12.77 -2.65
CA GLN A 29 -2.40 14.17 -2.68
C GLN A 29 -3.24 14.49 -3.93
N ASN A 30 -3.00 13.78 -5.03
CA ASN A 30 -3.68 14.04 -6.31
C ASN A 30 -5.05 13.36 -6.43
N PHE A 31 -5.43 12.47 -5.49
CA PHE A 31 -6.68 11.70 -5.57
C PHE A 31 -7.50 11.87 -4.30
N HIS A 32 -7.99 13.10 -4.10
CA HIS A 32 -8.95 13.45 -3.05
C HIS A 32 -8.42 13.19 -1.63
N GLY A 33 -7.09 13.19 -1.45
CA GLY A 33 -6.47 12.94 -0.15
C GLY A 33 -6.69 11.52 0.39
N LYS A 34 -7.10 10.57 -0.46
CA LYS A 34 -7.23 9.16 -0.06
C LYS A 34 -5.87 8.54 0.23
N LEU A 35 -5.85 7.55 1.11
CA LEU A 35 -4.68 6.76 1.43
C LEU A 35 -4.81 5.39 0.77
N TYR A 36 -3.67 4.82 0.39
CA TYR A 36 -3.63 3.46 -0.14
C TYR A 36 -2.59 2.64 0.61
N ALA A 37 -2.96 1.40 0.95
CA ALA A 37 -2.08 0.45 1.63
C ALA A 37 -1.82 -0.79 0.78
N ALA A 38 -0.55 -1.17 0.66
CA ALA A 38 -0.18 -2.39 -0.02
C ALA A 38 -0.59 -3.63 0.81
N PRO A 39 -1.07 -4.70 0.17
CA PRO A 39 -1.49 -5.91 0.88
C PRO A 39 -0.30 -6.66 1.47
N CYS A 40 -0.19 -6.68 2.80
CA CYS A 40 0.77 -7.53 3.48
C CYS A 40 0.29 -8.99 3.43
N ARG A 41 -0.89 -9.27 4.00
CA ARG A 41 -1.59 -10.58 3.96
C ARG A 41 -3.02 -10.48 3.41
N ALA A 42 -3.45 -9.32 2.94
CA ALA A 42 -4.65 -9.20 2.11
C ALA A 42 -4.38 -9.66 0.66
N GLU A 43 -5.44 -9.82 -0.12
CA GLU A 43 -5.37 -10.18 -1.54
C GLU A 43 -5.41 -8.95 -2.46
N ARG A 44 -5.97 -7.84 -1.96
CA ARG A 44 -6.20 -6.58 -2.67
C ARG A 44 -5.63 -5.39 -1.91
N VAL A 45 -5.45 -4.29 -2.62
CA VAL A 45 -5.04 -2.99 -2.06
C VAL A 45 -6.17 -2.45 -1.19
N LEU A 46 -5.85 -1.78 -0.08
CA LEU A 46 -6.83 -1.01 0.69
C LEU A 46 -6.82 0.43 0.24
N GLU A 47 -7.97 0.98 -0.15
CA GLU A 47 -8.22 2.41 -0.26
C GLU A 47 -8.89 2.88 1.05
N ILE A 48 -8.40 3.98 1.61
CA ILE A 48 -8.95 4.62 2.81
C ILE A 48 -9.30 6.06 2.45
N ASP A 49 -10.56 6.42 2.64
CA ASP A 49 -11.08 7.77 2.53
C ASP A 49 -11.25 8.35 3.95
N PRO A 50 -10.26 9.13 4.44
CA PRO A 50 -10.32 9.68 5.79
C PRO A 50 -11.36 10.79 5.95
N VAL A 51 -11.85 11.37 4.84
CA VAL A 51 -12.82 12.47 4.87
C VAL A 51 -14.23 11.91 5.02
N ASN A 52 -14.54 10.88 4.24
CA ASN A 52 -15.86 10.24 4.29
C ASN A 52 -15.94 9.08 5.30
N GLY A 53 -14.83 8.71 5.93
CA GLY A 53 -14.82 7.67 6.95
C GLY A 53 -14.91 6.26 6.38
N HIS A 54 -14.58 6.05 5.10
CA HIS A 54 -14.73 4.76 4.42
C HIS A 54 -13.38 4.08 4.16
N ALA A 55 -13.35 2.76 4.19
CA ALA A 55 -12.21 1.96 3.76
C ALA A 55 -12.72 0.74 2.98
N GLN A 56 -12.09 0.45 1.84
CA GLN A 56 -12.53 -0.63 0.94
C GLN A 56 -11.36 -1.28 0.22
N GLU A 57 -11.50 -2.56 -0.10
CA GLU A 57 -10.56 -3.28 -0.96
C GLU A 57 -10.78 -2.89 -2.43
N VAL A 58 -9.71 -2.50 -3.12
CA VAL A 58 -9.76 -1.97 -4.50
C VAL A 58 -8.72 -2.65 -5.41
N GLY A 59 -8.87 -2.41 -6.71
CA GLY A 59 -8.00 -2.98 -7.74
C GLY A 59 -8.16 -4.49 -7.91
N GLU A 60 -7.25 -5.09 -8.67
CA GLU A 60 -7.21 -6.52 -8.95
C GLU A 60 -6.64 -7.35 -7.79
N LEU A 61 -6.86 -8.68 -7.84
CA LEU A 61 -6.15 -9.61 -6.96
C LEU A 61 -4.66 -9.54 -7.26
N CYS A 62 -3.88 -9.06 -6.31
CA CYS A 62 -2.44 -8.89 -6.46
C CYS A 62 -1.64 -9.78 -5.50
N GLY A 63 -2.29 -10.46 -4.53
CA GLY A 63 -1.59 -11.39 -3.66
C GLY A 63 -2.47 -12.39 -2.93
N ASN A 64 -1.95 -12.99 -1.86
CA ASN A 64 -2.59 -14.07 -1.10
C ASN A 64 -2.42 -13.88 0.42
N GLN A 65 -3.08 -14.72 1.23
CA GLN A 65 -3.06 -14.62 2.70
C GLN A 65 -1.86 -15.34 3.38
N GLU A 66 -1.04 -16.04 2.59
CA GLU A 66 -0.05 -16.99 3.11
C GLU A 66 1.19 -16.30 3.69
N LYS A 67 1.64 -15.20 3.09
CA LYS A 67 2.92 -14.54 3.43
C LYS A 67 2.83 -13.01 3.44
N CYS A 68 3.81 -12.37 4.09
CA CYS A 68 3.92 -10.91 4.18
C CYS A 68 4.58 -10.36 2.92
N LYS A 69 3.76 -9.95 1.93
CA LYS A 69 4.23 -9.68 0.56
C LYS A 69 5.01 -8.38 0.44
N TRP A 70 4.39 -7.27 0.82
CA TRP A 70 4.97 -5.94 0.74
C TRP A 70 4.97 -5.31 2.13
N TRP A 71 6.09 -4.69 2.52
CA TRP A 71 6.26 -4.14 3.87
C TRP A 71 6.29 -2.63 3.86
N ALA A 72 7.14 -2.05 3.03
CA ALA A 72 7.21 -0.60 2.84
C ALA A 72 6.42 -0.18 1.60
N VAL A 73 5.90 1.04 1.64
CA VAL A 73 5.10 1.62 0.55
C VAL A 73 5.55 3.07 0.33
N ALA A 74 5.71 3.48 -0.94
CA ALA A 74 6.05 4.86 -1.27
C ALA A 74 5.22 5.39 -2.44
N LEU A 75 4.87 6.68 -2.37
CA LEU A 75 4.30 7.44 -3.48
C LEU A 75 5.45 7.98 -4.35
N SER A 76 5.37 7.78 -5.66
CA SER A 76 6.21 8.50 -6.62
C SER A 76 5.56 9.85 -6.95
N PRO A 77 6.15 10.99 -6.57
CA PRO A 77 5.54 12.30 -6.82
C PRO A 77 5.41 12.63 -8.31
N GLY A 78 6.34 12.14 -9.13
CA GLY A 78 6.34 12.41 -10.57
C GLY A 78 5.26 11.65 -11.35
N THR A 79 4.85 10.47 -10.88
CA THR A 79 3.84 9.65 -11.57
C THR A 79 2.49 9.61 -10.87
N GLY A 80 2.44 9.95 -9.57
CA GLY A 80 1.27 9.74 -8.73
C GLY A 80 0.99 8.26 -8.41
N ARG A 81 1.87 7.34 -8.83
CA ARG A 81 1.75 5.90 -8.56
C ARG A 81 2.37 5.54 -7.23
N ILE A 82 1.85 4.47 -6.65
CA ILE A 82 2.29 3.97 -5.34
C ILE A 82 2.99 2.63 -5.55
N TYR A 83 4.10 2.43 -4.85
CA TYR A 83 4.97 1.28 -5.01
C TYR A 83 5.10 0.51 -3.69
N GLY A 84 4.67 -0.75 -3.70
CA GLY A 84 4.85 -1.70 -2.60
C GLY A 84 6.17 -2.45 -2.72
N ILE A 85 6.98 -2.38 -1.67
CA ILE A 85 8.35 -2.91 -1.64
C ILE A 85 8.35 -4.35 -1.16
N PRO A 86 8.94 -5.28 -1.94
CA PRO A 86 8.80 -6.71 -1.73
C PRO A 86 9.57 -7.19 -0.49
N TYR A 87 8.84 -7.64 0.52
CA TYR A 87 9.41 -8.30 1.69
C TYR A 87 9.56 -9.81 1.41
N ASP A 88 8.43 -10.54 1.29
CA ASP A 88 8.39 -11.93 0.82
C ASP A 88 7.83 -12.06 -0.61
N ALA A 89 7.37 -10.97 -1.22
CA ALA A 89 7.00 -10.95 -2.63
C ALA A 89 8.23 -11.14 -3.53
N ARG A 90 8.00 -11.61 -4.76
CA ARG A 90 9.06 -11.77 -5.78
C ARG A 90 9.26 -10.52 -6.62
N LYS A 91 8.29 -9.59 -6.60
CA LYS A 91 8.25 -8.40 -7.44
C LYS A 91 7.69 -7.20 -6.69
N VAL A 92 8.03 -6.01 -7.18
CA VAL A 92 7.45 -4.74 -6.71
C VAL A 92 6.00 -4.67 -7.16
N LEU A 93 5.12 -4.17 -6.29
CA LEU A 93 3.73 -3.87 -6.62
C LEU A 93 3.63 -2.42 -7.07
N GLU A 94 3.08 -2.15 -8.25
CA GLU A 94 2.65 -0.81 -8.68
C GLU A 94 1.15 -0.71 -8.50
N ILE A 95 0.70 0.37 -7.86
CA ILE A 95 -0.70 0.72 -7.61
C ILE A 95 -0.97 2.07 -8.29
N ASP A 96 -2.06 2.15 -9.05
CA ASP A 96 -2.53 3.35 -9.74
C ASP A 96 -3.84 3.86 -9.10
N PRO A 97 -3.76 4.85 -8.18
CA PRO A 97 -4.93 5.49 -7.60
C PRO A 97 -5.88 6.12 -8.64
N GLY A 98 -5.35 6.62 -9.75
CA GLY A 98 -6.14 7.24 -10.82
C GLY A 98 -6.96 6.24 -11.64
N ARG A 99 -6.72 4.95 -11.45
CA ARG A 99 -7.49 3.85 -12.04
C ARG A 99 -8.17 3.00 -10.96
N GLY A 100 -8.63 3.63 -9.89
CA GLY A 100 -9.37 2.94 -8.82
C GLY A 100 -8.51 1.92 -8.07
N GLY A 101 -7.22 2.23 -7.87
CA GLY A 101 -6.28 1.36 -7.18
C GLY A 101 -5.83 0.15 -7.99
N ALA A 102 -5.91 0.20 -9.33
CA ALA A 102 -5.43 -0.86 -10.21
C ALA A 102 -4.00 -1.27 -9.84
N ALA A 103 -3.76 -2.57 -9.72
CA ALA A 103 -2.59 -3.13 -9.09
C ALA A 103 -1.92 -4.16 -10.01
N LYS A 104 -0.60 -4.02 -10.21
CA LYS A 104 0.18 -4.98 -11.02
C LYS A 104 1.60 -5.15 -10.50
N LEU A 105 2.19 -6.30 -10.81
CA LEU A 105 3.58 -6.58 -10.48
C LEU A 105 4.51 -6.07 -11.58
N ILE A 106 5.58 -5.38 -11.18
CA ILE A 106 6.56 -4.82 -12.10
C ILE A 106 7.98 -5.27 -11.76
N GLY A 107 8.89 -5.06 -12.71
CA GLY A 107 10.32 -5.34 -12.54
C GLY A 107 10.70 -6.83 -12.67
N PRO A 108 12.00 -7.12 -12.46
CA PRO A 108 12.52 -8.47 -12.50
C PRO A 108 12.04 -9.29 -11.30
N ASP A 109 12.25 -10.60 -11.38
CA ASP A 109 12.07 -11.48 -10.23
C ASP A 109 13.24 -11.32 -9.25
N LEU A 110 12.94 -10.86 -8.03
CA LEU A 110 13.90 -10.59 -6.97
C LEU A 110 14.18 -11.82 -6.09
N GLY A 111 13.69 -12.99 -6.49
CA GLY A 111 13.98 -14.26 -5.85
C GLY A 111 13.08 -14.63 -4.66
N PRO A 112 13.19 -15.88 -4.19
CA PRO A 112 12.29 -16.48 -3.20
C PRO A 112 12.64 -16.16 -1.75
N THR A 113 13.82 -15.56 -1.49
CA THR A 113 14.27 -15.21 -0.14
C THR A 113 13.22 -14.35 0.56
N ARG A 114 12.98 -14.64 1.83
CA ARG A 114 12.04 -13.88 2.68
C ARG A 114 12.73 -12.67 3.30
N ALA A 115 11.94 -11.70 3.73
CA ALA A 115 12.42 -10.51 4.44
C ALA A 115 13.52 -9.72 3.70
N LYS A 116 13.42 -9.57 2.36
CA LYS A 116 14.49 -8.96 1.54
C LYS A 116 14.63 -7.46 1.75
N TYR A 117 13.51 -6.75 1.76
CA TYR A 117 13.48 -5.29 1.80
C TYR A 117 12.35 -4.83 2.72
N CYS A 118 12.65 -3.88 3.61
CA CYS A 118 11.71 -3.40 4.63
C CYS A 118 11.52 -1.88 4.62
N CYS A 119 12.20 -1.17 3.72
CA CYS A 119 12.15 0.28 3.61
C CYS A 119 12.26 0.70 2.14
N VAL A 120 11.86 1.93 1.86
CA VAL A 120 12.11 2.65 0.61
C VAL A 120 12.29 4.11 0.91
N ALA A 121 13.17 4.77 0.17
CA ALA A 121 13.40 6.20 0.23
C ALA A 121 13.20 6.84 -1.15
N LEU A 122 12.58 8.02 -1.15
CA LEU A 122 12.52 8.88 -2.32
C LEU A 122 13.82 9.69 -2.42
N ALA A 123 14.52 9.55 -3.54
CA ALA A 123 15.72 10.32 -3.83
C ALA A 123 15.39 11.68 -4.49
N PRO A 124 16.30 12.66 -4.43
CA PRO A 124 16.11 13.98 -5.05
C PRO A 124 15.88 13.96 -6.57
N ASN A 125 16.32 12.89 -7.24
CA ASN A 125 16.09 12.71 -8.68
C ASN A 125 14.68 12.21 -9.01
N GLY A 126 13.84 11.92 -8.01
CA GLY A 126 12.47 11.42 -8.18
C GLY A 126 12.35 9.90 -8.20
N ASP A 127 13.46 9.17 -8.12
CA ASP A 127 13.46 7.71 -8.07
C ASP A 127 13.29 7.18 -6.64
N LEU A 128 12.82 5.94 -6.54
CA LEU A 128 12.65 5.22 -5.28
C LEU A 128 13.78 4.18 -5.11
N TYR A 129 14.42 4.16 -3.94
CA TYR A 129 15.54 3.26 -3.60
C TYR A 129 15.22 2.42 -2.36
#